data_AF-A0A7S2PLT5-F1
#
_entry.id   AF-A0A7S2PLT5-F1
#
_cell.length_a   1.000
_cell.length_b   1.000
_cell.length_c   1.000
_cell.angle_alpha   90.00
_cell.angle_beta   90.00
_cell.angle_gamma   90.00
#
_symmetry.space_group_name_H-M   'P 1'
#
loop_
_entity.id
_entity.type
_entity.pdbx_description
1 polymer ?
#
loop_
_entity_poly.entity_id
_entity_poly.type
_entity_poly.pdbx_seq_one_letter_code
_entity_poly.pdbx_strand_id
1 'polypeptide(L)'
;MSNPAQDEMMNERDVIILARRCHREYGWSNVVAVRALLAYQQFMQLKVQMSDWDGTVLSPSPMINKVWHVHILDTRAYQRYCDDKARHFIHHDPDGGLDVEARRRRIETTKIAVQARYGRAMFDYDAWSWERGECRSRGRDESAIEESSDVRETRRQRRENVIAGDPDGSSPETTRSAGSSNTTRPRNNLNSDVITIFFRFFCRHEDLGIKIRRSTTRLQTVISRIVQETGVERNRLRFHGPLRSNDEDKLICDIGWNDGDVISVTID
;
A
#
# COMPACT_ATOMS: atom_id res chain seq x y z
N MET A 1 -32.71 -0.66 0.87
CA MET A 1 -31.67 0.30 0.42
C MET A 1 -31.07 0.90 1.69
N SER A 2 -29.89 0.45 2.09
CA SER A 2 -29.26 0.90 3.33
C SER A 2 -28.50 2.21 3.08
N ASN A 3 -28.66 3.15 4.01
CA ASN A 3 -28.05 4.48 3.99
C ASN A 3 -26.51 4.39 4.05
N PRO A 4 -25.76 4.94 3.07
CA PRO A 4 -24.29 4.83 3.04
C PRO A 4 -23.60 5.58 4.18
N ALA A 5 -24.29 6.48 4.90
CA ALA A 5 -23.72 7.25 6.00
C ALA A 5 -23.60 6.47 7.33
N GLN A 6 -24.11 5.23 7.42
CA GLN A 6 -24.02 4.41 8.65
C GLN A 6 -22.96 3.30 8.58
N ASP A 7 -22.20 3.22 7.49
CA ASP A 7 -21.25 2.13 7.20
C ASP A 7 -19.78 2.49 7.53
N GLU A 8 -19.58 3.50 8.37
CA GLU A 8 -18.25 3.80 8.91
C GLU A 8 -17.85 2.72 9.92
N MET A 9 -16.86 1.92 9.53
CA MET A 9 -16.30 0.86 10.37
C MET A 9 -15.65 1.41 11.64
N MET A 10 -15.16 2.64 11.66
CA MET A 10 -14.52 3.24 12.83
C MET A 10 -15.00 4.68 12.97
N ASN A 11 -15.34 5.10 14.19
CA ASN A 11 -15.82 6.47 14.41
C ASN A 11 -14.65 7.47 14.40
N GLU A 12 -14.97 8.75 14.18
CA GLU A 12 -14.00 9.84 14.08
C GLU A 12 -13.07 9.95 15.30
N ARG A 13 -13.58 9.73 16.52
CA ARG A 13 -12.77 9.81 17.74
C ARG A 13 -11.68 8.74 17.77
N ASP A 14 -12.03 7.50 17.43
CA ASP A 14 -11.08 6.39 17.39
C ASP A 14 -10.02 6.60 16.31
N VAL A 15 -10.41 7.14 15.15
CA VAL A 15 -9.48 7.53 14.07
C VAL A 15 -8.45 8.55 14.57
N ILE A 16 -8.89 9.62 15.24
CA ILE A 16 -7.99 10.65 15.78
C ILE A 16 -7.03 10.07 16.82
N ILE A 17 -7.52 9.20 17.71
CA ILE A 17 -6.71 8.57 18.76
C ILE A 17 -5.65 7.67 18.13
N LEU A 18 -6.02 6.82 17.18
CA LEU A 18 -5.07 5.95 16.49
C LEU A 18 -4.06 6.76 15.67
N ALA A 19 -4.49 7.83 15.00
CA ALA A 19 -3.58 8.70 14.25
C ALA A 19 -2.50 9.31 15.16
N ARG A 20 -2.91 9.82 16.33
CA ARG A 20 -1.97 10.35 17.33
C ARG A 20 -1.03 9.29 17.89
N ARG A 21 -1.49 8.04 18.03
CA ARG A 21 -0.62 6.93 18.43
C ARG A 21 0.39 6.60 17.34
N CYS A 22 -0.04 6.46 16.09
CA CYS A 22 0.86 6.24 14.96
C CYS A 22 1.90 7.35 14.81
N HIS A 23 1.52 8.61 15.08
CA HIS A 23 2.46 9.72 15.13
C HIS A 23 3.55 9.52 16.20
N ARG A 24 3.17 9.13 17.43
CA ARG A 24 4.13 8.90 18.51
C ARG A 24 5.01 7.66 18.28
N GLU A 25 4.43 6.55 17.84
CA GLU A 25 5.14 5.28 17.69
C GLU A 25 6.06 5.25 16.46
N TYR A 26 5.65 5.88 15.35
CA TYR A 26 6.34 5.78 14.08
C TYR A 26 6.85 7.12 13.52
N GLY A 27 6.61 8.24 14.22
CA GLY A 27 7.00 9.58 13.76
C GLY A 27 6.25 10.06 12.52
N TRP A 28 5.11 9.43 12.19
CA TRP A 28 4.36 9.77 10.97
C TRP A 28 3.73 11.15 11.06
N SER A 29 3.72 11.90 9.96
CA SER A 29 2.89 13.09 9.88
C SER A 29 1.42 12.72 10.02
N ASN A 30 0.57 13.68 10.43
CA ASN A 30 -0.87 13.45 10.55
C ASN A 30 -1.47 12.92 9.24
N VAL A 31 -0.95 13.39 8.11
CA VAL A 31 -1.40 13.01 6.77
C VAL A 31 -1.10 11.56 6.48
N VAL A 32 0.14 11.12 6.72
CA VAL A 32 0.54 9.72 6.54
C VAL A 32 -0.28 8.82 7.47
N ALA A 33 -0.49 9.24 8.72
CA ALA A 33 -1.29 8.49 9.67
C ALA A 33 -2.75 8.34 9.22
N VAL A 34 -3.39 9.41 8.76
CA VAL A 34 -4.77 9.39 8.24
C VAL A 34 -4.87 8.49 7.01
N ARG A 35 -3.93 8.59 6.06
CA ARG A 35 -3.87 7.72 4.87
C ARG A 35 -3.75 6.23 5.25
N ALA A 36 -2.86 5.92 6.18
CA ALA A 36 -2.70 4.56 6.69
C ALA A 36 -3.97 4.05 7.38
N LEU A 37 -4.68 4.91 8.11
CA LEU A 37 -5.92 4.59 8.80
C LEU A 37 -7.08 4.31 7.85
N LEU A 38 -7.22 5.09 6.78
CA LEU A 38 -8.22 4.82 5.74
C LEU A 38 -7.98 3.46 5.08
N ALA A 39 -6.73 3.17 4.72
CA ALA A 39 -6.35 1.88 4.16
C ALA A 39 -6.54 0.74 5.18
N TYR A 40 -6.31 0.99 6.46
CA TYR A 40 -6.60 0.06 7.54
C TYR A 40 -8.10 -0.24 7.66
N GLN A 41 -8.97 0.77 7.61
CA GLN A 41 -10.42 0.55 7.60
C GLN A 41 -10.86 -0.29 6.39
N GLN A 42 -10.30 -0.02 5.20
CA GLN A 42 -10.53 -0.83 4.00
C GLN A 42 -10.11 -2.30 4.21
N PHE A 43 -8.96 -2.52 4.85
CA PHE A 43 -8.46 -3.86 5.18
C PHE A 43 -9.41 -4.59 6.15
N MET A 44 -9.87 -3.93 7.21
CA MET A 44 -10.79 -4.52 8.18
C MET A 44 -12.16 -4.83 7.55
N GLN A 45 -12.65 -4.01 6.62
CA GLN A 45 -13.85 -4.33 5.83
C GLN A 45 -13.67 -5.62 5.03
N LEU A 46 -12.49 -5.82 4.42
CA LEU A 46 -12.20 -7.05 3.68
C LEU A 46 -12.13 -8.27 4.60
N LYS A 47 -11.52 -8.13 5.78
CA LYS A 47 -11.52 -9.17 6.82
C LYS A 47 -12.94 -9.63 7.14
N VAL A 48 -13.83 -8.68 7.38
CA VAL A 48 -15.24 -8.96 7.68
C VAL A 48 -15.95 -9.61 6.48
N GLN A 49 -15.83 -9.02 5.30
CA GLN A 49 -16.51 -9.51 4.10
C GLN A 49 -16.09 -10.94 3.73
N MET A 50 -14.81 -11.28 3.92
CA MET A 50 -14.27 -12.59 3.60
C MET A 50 -14.29 -13.56 4.78
N SER A 51 -14.85 -13.15 5.92
CA SER A 51 -14.84 -13.92 7.17
C SER A 51 -13.43 -14.40 7.57
N ASP A 52 -12.41 -13.58 7.33
CA ASP A 52 -11.00 -13.89 7.61
C ASP A 52 -10.64 -13.59 9.08
N TRP A 53 -11.33 -14.27 9.99
CA TRP A 53 -11.21 -14.07 11.43
C TRP A 53 -9.87 -14.53 11.97
N ASP A 54 -9.32 -15.63 11.45
CA ASP A 54 -8.06 -16.22 11.92
C ASP A 54 -6.83 -15.70 11.17
N GLY A 55 -7.01 -14.79 10.20
CA GLY A 55 -5.90 -14.21 9.43
C GLY A 55 -5.19 -15.17 8.48
N THR A 56 -5.92 -16.17 7.98
CA THR A 56 -5.43 -17.20 7.09
C THR A 56 -5.60 -16.85 5.61
N VAL A 57 -6.40 -15.81 5.28
CA VAL A 57 -6.72 -15.44 3.90
C VAL A 57 -6.06 -14.13 3.47
N LEU A 58 -6.03 -13.11 4.34
CA LEU A 58 -5.54 -11.78 3.98
C LEU A 58 -4.27 -11.41 4.75
N SER A 59 -3.39 -10.65 4.10
CA SER A 59 -2.19 -10.09 4.70
C SER A 59 -2.13 -8.61 4.35
N PRO A 60 -2.05 -7.71 5.35
CA PRO A 60 -2.00 -6.27 5.09
C PRO A 60 -0.64 -5.87 4.49
N SER A 61 -0.58 -4.64 3.97
CA SER A 61 0.69 -3.99 3.69
C SER A 61 1.44 -3.68 4.99
N PRO A 62 2.76 -3.44 4.95
CA PRO A 62 3.53 -3.09 6.14
C PRO A 62 3.03 -1.83 6.86
N MET A 63 2.53 -0.82 6.12
CA MET A 63 1.99 0.41 6.72
C MET A 63 0.66 0.13 7.44
N ILE A 64 -0.22 -0.66 6.83
CA ILE A 64 -1.51 -1.04 7.42
C ILE A 64 -1.30 -1.96 8.63
N ASN A 65 -0.33 -2.88 8.55
CA ASN A 65 0.00 -3.78 9.65
C ASN A 65 0.41 -3.03 10.92
N LYS A 66 1.19 -1.96 10.77
CA LYS A 66 1.59 -1.07 11.87
C LYS A 66 0.38 -0.43 12.55
N VAL A 67 -0.57 0.08 11.77
CA VAL A 67 -1.82 0.63 12.33
C VAL A 67 -2.61 -0.45 13.06
N TRP A 68 -2.70 -1.66 12.49
CA TRP A 68 -3.41 -2.77 13.11
C TRP A 68 -2.77 -3.17 14.46
N HIS A 69 -1.45 -3.23 14.54
CA HIS A 69 -0.73 -3.48 15.81
C HIS A 69 -1.04 -2.41 16.86
N VAL A 70 -0.99 -1.13 16.48
CA VAL A 70 -1.35 -0.02 17.38
C VAL A 70 -2.79 -0.15 17.88
N HIS A 71 -3.72 -0.61 17.02
CA HIS A 71 -5.10 -0.82 17.42
C HIS A 71 -5.24 -2.01 18.38
N ILE A 72 -4.64 -3.16 18.08
CA ILE A 72 -4.65 -4.36 18.94
C ILE A 72 -4.13 -4.04 20.35
N LEU A 73 -3.06 -3.23 20.46
CA LEU A 73 -2.45 -2.86 21.73
C LEU A 73 -3.36 -1.99 22.61
N ASP A 74 -4.34 -1.27 22.03
CA ASP A 74 -5.46 -0.75 22.81
C ASP A 74 -6.58 -1.78 22.86
N THR A 75 -6.37 -2.77 23.73
CA THR A 75 -7.24 -3.95 23.84
C THR A 75 -8.70 -3.60 24.07
N ARG A 76 -9.00 -2.51 24.80
CA ARG A 76 -10.37 -2.05 25.05
C ARG A 76 -11.01 -1.48 23.78
N ALA A 77 -10.29 -0.65 23.02
CA ALA A 77 -10.80 -0.13 21.77
C ALA A 77 -10.95 -1.24 20.72
N TYR A 78 -9.96 -2.13 20.64
CA TYR A 78 -9.96 -3.24 19.70
C TYR A 78 -11.10 -4.23 19.94
N GLN A 79 -11.32 -4.59 21.21
CA GLN A 79 -12.44 -5.46 21.58
C GLN A 79 -13.78 -4.83 21.22
N ARG A 80 -14.01 -3.55 21.57
CA ARG A 80 -15.26 -2.85 21.19
C ARG A 80 -15.47 -2.82 19.69
N TYR A 81 -14.41 -2.54 18.92
CA TYR A 81 -14.47 -2.58 17.47
C TYR A 81 -14.88 -3.97 16.96
N CYS A 82 -14.28 -5.02 17.50
CA CYS A 82 -14.61 -6.39 17.11
C CYS A 82 -16.07 -6.75 17.44
N ASP A 83 -16.55 -6.38 18.63
CA ASP A 83 -17.91 -6.68 19.09
C ASP A 83 -18.97 -5.88 18.30
N ASP A 84 -18.76 -4.57 18.14
CA ASP A 84 -19.76 -3.67 17.56
C ASP A 84 -19.77 -3.67 16.03
N LYS A 85 -18.60 -3.80 15.41
CA LYS A 85 -18.42 -3.54 13.96
C LYS A 85 -18.14 -4.80 13.17
N ALA A 86 -17.22 -5.64 13.64
CA ALA A 86 -16.91 -6.90 12.97
C ALA A 86 -17.87 -8.04 13.36
N ARG A 87 -18.51 -7.92 14.54
CA ARG A 87 -19.32 -8.96 15.19
C ARG A 87 -18.60 -10.28 15.45
N HIS A 88 -17.28 -10.28 15.28
CA HIS A 88 -16.36 -11.39 15.52
C HIS A 88 -15.03 -10.80 15.97
N PHE A 89 -14.34 -11.50 16.86
CA PHE A 89 -12.97 -11.16 17.19
C PHE A 89 -12.07 -11.51 16.00
N ILE A 90 -11.30 -10.52 15.52
CA ILE A 90 -10.37 -10.71 14.41
C ILE A 90 -9.00 -11.00 15.02
N HIS A 91 -8.52 -12.23 14.86
CA HIS A 91 -7.25 -12.66 15.41
C HIS A 91 -6.07 -12.20 14.53
N HIS A 92 -4.97 -11.89 15.20
CA HIS A 92 -3.68 -11.63 14.58
C HIS A 92 -2.69 -12.68 15.06
N ASP A 93 -2.04 -13.35 14.12
CA ASP A 93 -0.93 -14.26 14.38
C ASP A 93 0.41 -13.49 14.26
N PRO A 94 1.14 -13.26 15.37
CA PRO A 94 2.47 -12.64 15.35
C PRO A 94 3.47 -13.34 14.43
N ASP A 95 3.34 -14.66 14.30
CA ASP A 95 4.24 -15.54 13.56
C ASP A 95 3.73 -15.86 12.16
N GLY A 96 2.55 -15.33 11.79
CA GLY A 96 1.92 -15.60 10.50
C GLY A 96 2.78 -15.16 9.30
N GLY A 97 3.79 -14.32 9.54
CA GLY A 97 4.77 -13.91 8.53
C GLY A 97 5.90 -14.92 8.24
N LEU A 98 6.09 -15.94 9.09
CA LEU A 98 7.22 -16.89 8.99
C LEU A 98 7.07 -17.85 7.80
N ASP A 99 5.85 -18.29 7.49
CA ASP A 99 5.57 -19.03 6.25
C ASP A 99 5.51 -18.05 5.07
N VAL A 100 6.65 -17.94 4.38
CA VAL A 100 6.83 -17.04 3.23
C VAL A 100 5.85 -17.34 2.09
N GLU A 101 5.54 -18.61 1.84
CA GLU A 101 4.66 -18.99 0.73
C GLU A 101 3.20 -18.73 1.06
N ALA A 102 2.75 -19.11 2.26
CA ALA A 102 1.40 -18.79 2.71
C ALA A 102 1.21 -17.28 2.78
N ARG A 103 2.18 -16.54 3.31
CA ARG A 103 2.17 -15.08 3.32
C ARG A 103 2.04 -14.51 1.91
N ARG A 104 2.81 -15.01 0.94
CA ARG A 104 2.73 -14.57 -0.45
C ARG A 104 1.33 -14.77 -1.03
N ARG A 105 0.70 -15.93 -0.79
CA ARG A 105 -0.68 -16.22 -1.22
C ARG A 105 -1.69 -15.25 -0.60
N ARG A 106 -1.56 -14.96 0.69
CA ARG A 106 -2.42 -13.99 1.39
C ARG A 106 -2.25 -12.56 0.87
N ILE A 107 -1.01 -12.14 0.59
CA ILE A 107 -0.72 -10.83 -0.02
C ILE A 107 -1.39 -10.72 -1.39
N GLU A 108 -1.26 -11.73 -2.24
CA GLU A 108 -1.87 -11.71 -3.58
C GLU A 108 -3.40 -11.67 -3.50
N THR A 109 -3.98 -12.48 -2.62
CA THR A 109 -5.42 -12.45 -2.33
C THR A 109 -5.87 -11.07 -1.88
N THR A 110 -5.09 -10.40 -1.02
CA THR A 110 -5.39 -9.05 -0.54
C THR A 110 -5.36 -8.03 -1.68
N LYS A 111 -4.37 -8.08 -2.57
CA LYS A 111 -4.29 -7.18 -3.73
C LYS A 111 -5.51 -7.33 -4.63
N ILE A 112 -5.91 -8.56 -4.94
CA ILE A 112 -7.09 -8.85 -5.76
C ILE A 112 -8.35 -8.34 -5.06
N ALA A 113 -8.53 -8.63 -3.77
CA ALA A 113 -9.71 -8.24 -3.02
C ALA A 113 -9.87 -6.71 -2.91
N VAL A 114 -8.77 -5.99 -2.62
CA VAL A 114 -8.77 -4.52 -2.57
C VAL A 114 -9.12 -3.94 -3.95
N GLN A 115 -8.49 -4.43 -5.01
CA GLN A 115 -8.76 -3.95 -6.37
C GLN A 115 -10.20 -4.22 -6.81
N ALA A 116 -10.74 -5.39 -6.51
CA ALA A 116 -12.11 -5.77 -6.85
C ALA A 116 -13.15 -4.91 -6.12
N ARG A 117 -12.90 -4.58 -4.84
CA ARG A 117 -13.85 -3.84 -4.00
C ARG A 117 -13.78 -2.32 -4.19
N TYR A 118 -12.58 -1.76 -4.23
CA TYR A 118 -12.38 -0.30 -4.18
C TYR A 118 -11.93 0.30 -5.51
N GLY A 119 -11.56 -0.54 -6.49
CA GLY A 119 -11.04 -0.10 -7.78
C GLY A 119 -9.70 0.65 -7.67
N ARG A 120 -9.24 1.21 -8.80
CA ARG A 120 -7.99 2.00 -8.84
C ARG A 120 -8.11 3.38 -8.21
N ALA A 121 -9.31 3.98 -8.23
CA ALA A 121 -9.50 5.37 -7.86
C ALA A 121 -9.54 5.63 -6.33
N MET A 122 -9.67 4.58 -5.51
CA MET A 122 -9.58 4.68 -4.04
C MET A 122 -8.34 3.94 -3.48
N PHE A 123 -7.42 3.53 -4.35
CA PHE A 123 -6.21 2.81 -3.97
C PHE A 123 -5.10 3.80 -3.61
N ASP A 124 -4.83 3.96 -2.31
CA ASP A 124 -3.63 4.65 -1.86
C ASP A 124 -2.40 3.78 -2.10
N TYR A 125 -1.64 4.09 -3.17
CA TYR A 125 -0.47 3.33 -3.59
C TYR A 125 0.65 3.29 -2.54
N ASP A 126 0.79 4.33 -1.72
CA ASP A 126 1.82 4.32 -0.68
C ASP A 126 1.38 3.45 0.50
N ALA A 127 0.11 3.58 0.91
CA ALA A 127 -0.44 2.78 2.00
C ALA A 127 -0.53 1.30 1.66
N TRP A 128 -0.81 0.96 0.41
CA TRP A 128 -0.89 -0.41 -0.09
C TRP A 128 0.38 -0.86 -0.82
N SER A 129 1.54 -0.30 -0.47
CA SER A 129 2.84 -0.76 -0.98
C SER A 129 3.43 -1.87 -0.11
N TRP A 130 3.89 -2.96 -0.72
CA TRP A 130 4.67 -4.01 -0.06
C TRP A 130 6.18 -3.90 -0.32
N GLU A 131 6.60 -3.01 -1.21
CA GLU A 131 8.00 -2.88 -1.66
C GLU A 131 8.88 -2.10 -0.68
N ARG A 132 8.30 -1.18 0.10
CA ARG A 132 9.03 -0.30 1.03
C ARG A 132 9.09 -0.80 2.48
N GLY A 133 8.56 -1.99 2.76
CA GLY A 133 8.32 -2.44 4.14
C GLY A 133 9.08 -3.66 4.61
N GLU A 134 10.10 -4.12 3.89
CA GLU A 134 11.13 -4.99 4.48
C GLU A 134 12.14 -4.15 5.29
N CYS A 135 11.64 -3.36 6.24
CA CYS A 135 12.50 -2.78 7.25
C CYS A 135 12.80 -3.90 8.24
N ARG A 136 14.01 -4.49 8.12
CA ARG A 136 14.61 -5.38 9.10
C ARG A 136 14.23 -4.90 10.50
N SER A 137 13.57 -5.77 11.26
CA SER A 137 13.42 -5.61 12.70
C SER A 137 14.79 -5.18 13.24
N ARG A 138 14.88 -3.94 13.73
CA ARG A 138 16.05 -3.54 14.53
C ARG A 138 16.03 -4.48 15.72
N GLY A 139 16.98 -5.42 15.71
CA GLY A 139 17.23 -6.32 16.82
C GLY A 139 17.31 -5.49 18.08
N ARG A 140 16.42 -5.78 19.01
CA ARG A 140 16.70 -5.49 20.41
C ARG A 140 17.83 -6.43 20.76
N ASP A 141 18.95 -5.84 21.14
CA ASP A 141 20.17 -6.49 21.57
C ASP A 141 19.82 -7.48 22.71
N GLU A 142 19.71 -8.76 22.38
CA GLU A 142 19.76 -9.88 23.34
C GLU A 142 21.22 -10.36 23.41
N SER A 143 22.10 -9.49 23.90
CA SER A 143 23.45 -9.85 24.31
C SER A 143 23.55 -9.81 25.84
N ALA A 144 22.81 -10.69 26.50
CA ALA A 144 23.07 -11.08 27.89
C ALA A 144 22.21 -12.31 28.28
N ILE A 145 22.52 -13.48 27.72
CA ILE A 145 22.30 -14.73 28.45
C ILE A 145 23.63 -15.48 28.44
N GLU A 146 24.11 -15.71 29.66
CA GLU A 146 25.40 -16.24 30.03
C GLU A 146 25.71 -17.60 29.38
N GLU A 147 26.97 -17.74 28.98
CA GLU A 147 27.59 -19.01 28.61
C GLU A 147 27.50 -20.00 29.79
N SER A 148 26.85 -21.14 29.59
CA SER A 148 27.18 -22.36 30.34
C SER A 148 27.51 -23.49 29.37
N SER A 149 28.73 -23.99 29.55
CA SER A 149 29.38 -25.14 28.93
C SER A 149 28.46 -26.34 28.64
N ASP A 150 28.30 -26.72 27.36
CA ASP A 150 28.21 -28.14 26.93
C ASP A 150 28.06 -28.35 25.40
N VAL A 151 28.76 -27.56 24.56
CA VAL A 151 28.83 -27.86 23.10
C VAL A 151 30.26 -27.65 22.58
N ARG A 152 31.22 -28.30 23.23
CA ARG A 152 32.60 -28.47 22.72
C ARG A 152 32.90 -29.96 22.50
N GLU A 153 32.05 -30.68 21.77
CA GLU A 153 32.40 -32.07 21.42
C GLU A 153 31.92 -32.56 20.04
N THR A 154 31.19 -31.78 19.24
CA THR A 154 30.65 -32.28 17.94
C THR A 154 31.17 -31.57 16.70
N ARG A 155 32.28 -30.85 16.79
CA ARG A 155 32.94 -30.20 15.62
C ARG A 155 34.35 -30.72 15.31
N ARG A 156 34.74 -31.86 15.89
CA ARG A 156 36.07 -32.47 15.73
C ARG A 156 36.06 -33.91 15.20
N GLN A 157 35.00 -34.35 14.51
CA GLN A 157 34.96 -35.66 13.85
C GLN A 157 34.13 -35.60 12.55
N ARG A 158 34.65 -34.88 11.55
CA ARG A 158 34.31 -35.12 10.13
C ARG A 158 35.37 -34.51 9.21
N ARG A 159 36.60 -34.96 9.41
CA ARG A 159 37.68 -34.97 8.41
C ARG A 159 38.41 -36.28 8.62
N GLU A 160 38.14 -37.26 7.76
CA GLU A 160 39.12 -38.21 7.21
C GLU A 160 38.41 -39.21 6.28
N ASN A 161 39.10 -39.52 5.18
CA ASN A 161 38.80 -40.40 4.04
C ASN A 161 37.99 -39.76 2.87
N VAL A 162 38.50 -39.23 1.75
CA VAL A 162 39.67 -39.46 0.84
C VAL A 162 39.35 -40.35 -0.38
N ILE A 163 39.46 -39.75 -1.60
CA ILE A 163 39.84 -40.29 -2.95
C ILE A 163 38.79 -41.13 -3.72
N ALA A 164 38.57 -41.06 -5.06
CA ALA A 164 39.16 -40.40 -6.23
C ALA A 164 38.14 -40.37 -7.40
N GLY A 165 38.41 -39.55 -8.44
CA GLY A 165 38.01 -39.85 -9.82
C GLY A 165 37.50 -38.67 -10.65
N ASP A 166 38.40 -38.05 -11.40
CA ASP A 166 38.19 -37.18 -12.58
C ASP A 166 38.69 -37.97 -13.82
N PRO A 167 38.53 -37.55 -15.10
CA PRO A 167 37.86 -36.34 -15.63
C PRO A 167 37.05 -36.59 -16.94
N ASP A 168 36.78 -35.49 -17.66
CA ASP A 168 36.49 -35.34 -19.11
C ASP A 168 35.01 -35.09 -19.43
N GLY A 169 34.56 -34.11 -20.21
CA GLY A 169 35.18 -33.06 -21.03
C GLY A 169 34.07 -32.45 -21.92
N SER A 170 34.30 -31.22 -22.41
CA SER A 170 33.61 -30.56 -23.55
C SER A 170 32.34 -29.71 -23.30
N SER A 171 32.50 -28.40 -23.57
CA SER A 171 31.43 -27.48 -24.04
C SER A 171 31.22 -27.66 -25.56
N PRO A 172 30.15 -27.11 -26.19
CA PRO A 172 30.18 -25.71 -26.62
C PRO A 172 28.82 -24.94 -26.66
N GLU A 173 28.95 -23.63 -26.44
CA GLU A 173 28.37 -22.47 -27.15
C GLU A 173 26.95 -22.39 -27.77
N THR A 174 26.37 -21.19 -27.52
CA THR A 174 25.59 -20.31 -28.41
C THR A 174 24.09 -20.58 -28.66
N THR A 175 23.23 -19.61 -28.34
CA THR A 175 22.75 -18.58 -29.29
C THR A 175 21.68 -17.68 -28.67
N ARG A 176 21.71 -16.42 -29.08
CA ARG A 176 20.70 -15.38 -28.85
C ARG A 176 19.49 -15.64 -29.76
N SER A 177 18.28 -15.28 -29.34
CA SER A 177 17.38 -14.55 -30.23
C SER A 177 16.25 -13.84 -29.49
N ALA A 178 16.05 -12.58 -29.87
CA ALA A 178 14.93 -11.74 -29.54
C ALA A 178 13.69 -12.11 -30.37
N GLY A 179 12.51 -11.87 -29.82
CA GLY A 179 11.24 -11.99 -30.52
C GLY A 179 10.23 -11.01 -29.93
N SER A 180 10.31 -9.76 -30.39
CA SER A 180 9.30 -8.70 -30.18
C SER A 180 8.09 -8.93 -31.08
N SER A 181 7.03 -8.14 -30.84
CA SER A 181 5.85 -7.87 -31.68
C SER A 181 4.65 -8.83 -31.51
N ASN A 182 3.39 -8.40 -31.42
CA ASN A 182 2.79 -7.08 -31.61
C ASN A 182 1.46 -7.00 -30.83
N THR A 183 1.29 -5.91 -30.10
CA THR A 183 0.00 -5.45 -29.56
C THR A 183 -0.75 -4.67 -30.65
N THR A 184 -1.98 -5.07 -30.97
CA THR A 184 -2.89 -4.24 -31.77
C THR A 184 -4.21 -4.11 -31.01
N ARG A 185 -4.39 -3.01 -30.28
CA ARG A 185 -5.69 -2.58 -29.74
C ARG A 185 -6.35 -1.59 -30.71
N PRO A 186 -7.65 -1.68 -30.98
CA PRO A 186 -8.35 -0.75 -31.85
C PRO A 186 -8.59 0.60 -31.17
N ARG A 187 -8.54 1.64 -32.01
CA ARG A 187 -8.69 3.07 -31.71
C ARG A 187 -10.11 3.39 -31.25
N ASN A 188 -10.25 4.04 -30.08
CA ASN A 188 -11.50 4.69 -29.67
C ASN A 188 -11.35 6.22 -29.75
N ASN A 189 -12.29 6.84 -30.44
CA ASN A 189 -12.49 8.29 -30.56
C ASN A 189 -12.61 8.97 -29.18
N LEU A 190 -11.65 9.83 -28.81
CA LEU A 190 -11.82 10.83 -27.75
C LEU A 190 -11.00 12.08 -28.12
N ASN A 191 -11.64 13.13 -28.64
CA ASN A 191 -10.92 14.36 -28.99
C ASN A 191 -11.72 15.64 -28.66
N SER A 192 -12.49 15.63 -27.56
CA SER A 192 -12.89 16.92 -26.98
C SER A 192 -11.65 17.57 -26.38
N ASP A 193 -11.30 18.76 -26.86
CA ASP A 193 -10.23 19.57 -26.27
C ASP A 193 -10.58 20.05 -24.85
N VAL A 194 -11.88 20.24 -24.59
CA VAL A 194 -12.38 20.57 -23.26
C VAL A 194 -12.66 19.28 -22.49
N ILE A 195 -12.00 19.12 -21.36
CA ILE A 195 -12.10 17.94 -20.48
C ILE A 195 -12.37 18.37 -19.04
N THR A 196 -12.99 17.49 -18.27
CA THR A 196 -13.22 17.63 -16.82
C THR A 196 -12.36 16.60 -16.10
N ILE A 197 -11.49 17.06 -15.22
CA ILE A 197 -10.62 16.23 -14.38
C ILE A 197 -11.11 16.30 -12.94
N PHE A 198 -11.21 15.16 -12.27
CA PHE A 198 -11.62 15.08 -10.88
C PHE A 198 -10.40 14.89 -9.98
N PHE A 199 -10.19 15.80 -9.03
CA PHE A 199 -9.12 15.68 -8.04
C PHE A 199 -9.70 15.13 -6.74
N ARG A 200 -9.28 13.91 -6.41
CA ARG A 200 -9.71 13.23 -5.19
C ARG A 200 -8.76 13.55 -4.05
N PHE A 201 -9.29 14.20 -3.02
CA PHE A 201 -8.58 14.48 -1.77
C PHE A 201 -9.05 13.50 -0.71
N PHE A 202 -8.14 12.73 -0.12
CA PHE A 202 -8.49 11.72 0.89
C PHE A 202 -9.12 12.28 2.18
N CYS A 203 -9.06 13.60 2.40
CA CYS A 203 -9.70 14.28 3.53
C CYS A 203 -10.99 15.03 3.17
N ARG A 204 -11.46 14.97 1.91
CA ARG A 204 -12.72 15.61 1.49
C ARG A 204 -13.73 14.54 1.09
N HIS A 205 -15.00 14.78 1.42
CA HIS A 205 -16.11 13.88 1.07
C HIS A 205 -16.45 13.89 -0.43
N GLU A 206 -15.97 14.88 -1.20
CA GLU A 206 -16.26 15.04 -2.62
C GLU A 206 -14.99 15.35 -3.43
N ASP A 207 -14.98 14.86 -4.68
CA ASP A 207 -13.91 15.14 -5.64
C ASP A 207 -14.05 16.56 -6.20
N LEU A 208 -12.93 17.25 -6.37
CA LEU A 208 -12.89 18.57 -7.00
C LEU A 208 -12.85 18.43 -8.52
N GLY A 209 -13.96 18.69 -9.19
CA GLY A 209 -14.04 18.67 -10.66
C GLY A 209 -13.56 19.98 -11.27
N ILE A 210 -12.48 19.94 -12.07
CA ILE A 210 -11.96 21.09 -12.79
C ILE A 210 -12.10 20.88 -14.30
N LYS A 211 -12.87 21.77 -14.94
CA LYS A 211 -13.02 21.82 -16.40
C LYS A 211 -11.94 22.71 -17.04
N ILE A 212 -11.20 22.16 -18.00
CA ILE A 212 -10.03 22.78 -18.63
C ILE A 212 -9.94 22.44 -20.12
N ARG A 213 -9.11 23.18 -20.88
CA ARG A 213 -8.71 22.81 -22.25
C ARG A 213 -7.35 22.12 -22.23
N ARG A 214 -7.27 20.88 -22.69
CA ARG A 214 -6.04 20.08 -22.56
C ARG A 214 -4.91 20.54 -23.47
N SER A 215 -5.22 21.16 -24.61
CA SER A 215 -4.21 21.67 -25.56
C SER A 215 -3.54 22.98 -25.13
N THR A 216 -4.16 23.74 -24.21
CA THR A 216 -3.68 25.08 -23.84
C THR A 216 -3.39 25.24 -22.35
N THR A 217 -3.95 24.39 -21.49
CA THR A 217 -3.76 24.49 -20.04
C THR A 217 -2.49 23.74 -19.64
N ARG A 218 -1.62 24.40 -18.87
CA ARG A 218 -0.45 23.76 -18.25
C ARG A 218 -0.80 23.20 -16.88
N LEU A 219 -0.06 22.19 -16.43
CA LEU A 219 -0.27 21.58 -15.12
C LEU A 219 -0.16 22.60 -13.98
N GLN A 220 0.81 23.52 -14.03
CA GLN A 220 0.94 24.61 -13.06
C GLN A 220 -0.34 25.44 -12.90
N THR A 221 -1.09 25.69 -13.97
CA THR A 221 -2.35 26.45 -13.92
C THR A 221 -3.43 25.66 -13.19
N VAL A 222 -3.49 24.34 -13.42
CA VAL A 222 -4.40 23.43 -12.72
C VAL A 222 -4.06 23.37 -11.23
N ILE A 223 -2.77 23.25 -10.91
CA ILE A 223 -2.26 23.26 -9.54
C ILE A 223 -2.62 24.56 -8.82
N SER A 224 -2.39 25.72 -9.45
CA SER A 224 -2.77 27.03 -8.87
C SER A 224 -4.26 27.13 -8.59
N ARG A 225 -5.09 26.57 -9.47
CA ARG A 225 -6.54 26.50 -9.25
C ARG A 225 -6.91 25.60 -8.08
N ILE A 226 -6.23 24.45 -7.92
CA ILE A 226 -6.39 23.59 -6.75
C ILE A 226 -6.01 24.32 -5.47
N VAL A 227 -4.86 25.02 -5.44
CA VAL A 227 -4.42 25.83 -4.29
C VAL A 227 -5.48 26.87 -3.94
N GLN A 228 -6.05 27.56 -4.94
CA GLN A 228 -7.10 28.57 -4.74
C GLN A 228 -8.42 27.97 -4.20
N GLU A 229 -8.86 26.83 -4.74
CA GLU A 229 -10.13 26.20 -4.35
C GLU A 229 -10.05 25.39 -3.04
N THR A 230 -8.85 24.94 -2.66
CA THR A 230 -8.63 24.15 -1.44
C THR A 230 -8.04 24.97 -0.28
N GLY A 231 -7.37 26.09 -0.56
CA GLY A 231 -6.60 26.84 0.42
C GLY A 231 -5.31 26.14 0.87
N VAL A 232 -4.94 25.03 0.24
CA VAL A 232 -3.74 24.25 0.58
C VAL A 232 -2.55 24.78 -0.20
N GLU A 233 -1.44 25.07 0.49
CA GLU A 233 -0.21 25.52 -0.16
C GLU A 233 0.35 24.47 -1.15
N ARG A 234 0.92 24.96 -2.26
CA ARG A 234 1.52 24.13 -3.33
C ARG A 234 2.48 23.06 -2.80
N ASN A 235 3.37 23.42 -1.87
CA ASN A 235 4.40 22.56 -1.28
C ASN A 235 3.82 21.34 -0.54
N ARG A 236 2.57 21.44 -0.07
CA ARG A 236 1.84 20.36 0.61
C ARG A 236 1.13 19.44 -0.39
N LEU A 237 0.85 19.89 -1.62
CA LEU A 237 0.18 19.07 -2.62
C LEU A 237 1.13 18.06 -3.27
N ARG A 238 0.69 16.80 -3.31
CA ARG A 238 1.34 15.67 -3.97
C ARG A 238 0.34 14.97 -4.86
N PHE A 239 0.65 14.86 -6.14
CA PHE A 239 -0.22 14.22 -7.12
C PHE A 239 0.27 12.79 -7.37
N HIS A 240 -0.65 11.83 -7.37
CA HIS A 240 -0.34 10.41 -7.62
C HIS A 240 -0.78 9.99 -9.02
N GLY A 241 0.05 9.20 -9.70
CA GLY A 241 -0.16 8.77 -11.08
C GLY A 241 1.11 8.86 -11.92
N PRO A 242 1.03 8.90 -13.26
CA PRO A 242 2.18 8.95 -14.16
C PRO A 242 2.92 10.30 -14.18
N LEU A 243 2.66 11.18 -13.22
CA LEU A 243 3.29 12.51 -13.12
C LEU A 243 4.72 12.38 -12.60
N ARG A 244 5.64 13.09 -13.26
CA ARG A 244 7.04 13.25 -12.85
C ARG A 244 7.22 14.60 -12.16
N SER A 245 8.26 14.71 -11.36
CA SER A 245 8.61 15.94 -10.61
C SER A 245 8.76 17.20 -11.49
N ASN A 246 9.04 17.04 -12.79
CA ASN A 246 9.27 18.14 -13.73
C ASN A 246 8.09 18.38 -14.70
N ASP A 247 6.90 17.86 -14.40
CA ASP A 247 5.75 17.95 -15.31
C ASP A 247 4.92 19.23 -15.15
N GLU A 248 5.23 20.12 -14.21
CA GLU A 248 4.44 21.34 -13.93
C GLU A 248 4.31 22.27 -15.13
N ASP A 249 5.34 22.32 -15.97
CA ASP A 249 5.32 23.13 -17.19
C ASP A 249 4.65 22.46 -18.37
N LYS A 250 4.33 21.16 -18.31
CA LYS A 250 3.72 20.44 -19.43
C LYS A 250 2.27 20.83 -19.64
N LEU A 251 1.84 20.76 -20.90
CA LEU A 251 0.42 20.83 -21.24
C LEU A 251 -0.29 19.56 -20.78
N ILE A 252 -1.57 19.68 -20.43
CA ILE A 252 -2.34 18.52 -19.97
C ILE A 252 -2.45 17.44 -21.06
N CYS A 253 -2.46 17.79 -22.34
CA CYS A 253 -2.41 16.81 -23.42
C CYS A 253 -1.12 15.97 -23.42
N ASP A 254 0.01 16.54 -23.02
CA ASP A 254 1.31 15.85 -22.97
C ASP A 254 1.45 14.95 -21.74
N ILE A 255 0.67 15.24 -20.69
CA ILE A 255 0.55 14.39 -19.50
C ILE A 255 -0.34 13.18 -19.80
N GLY A 256 -1.23 13.28 -20.78
CA GLY A 256 -2.10 12.19 -21.21
C GLY A 256 -3.39 12.07 -20.41
N TRP A 257 -3.82 13.14 -19.71
CA TRP A 257 -5.12 13.15 -19.05
C TRP A 257 -6.27 13.31 -20.05
N ASN A 258 -7.37 12.64 -19.77
CA ASN A 258 -8.59 12.57 -20.57
C ASN A 258 -9.81 12.99 -19.76
N ASP A 259 -10.92 13.22 -20.46
CA ASP A 259 -12.18 13.59 -19.83
C ASP A 259 -12.66 12.51 -18.86
N GLY A 260 -13.02 12.92 -17.64
CA GLY A 260 -13.46 12.04 -16.57
C GLY A 260 -12.33 11.40 -15.76
N ASP A 261 -11.05 11.68 -16.07
CA ASP A 261 -9.94 11.13 -15.30
C ASP A 261 -9.98 11.59 -13.84
N VAL A 262 -9.67 10.66 -12.93
CA VAL A 262 -9.61 10.91 -11.49
C VAL A 262 -8.15 10.88 -11.04
N ILE A 263 -7.67 12.01 -10.54
CA ILE A 263 -6.30 12.19 -10.06
C ILE A 263 -6.31 12.22 -8.53
N SER A 264 -5.60 11.30 -7.92
CA SER A 264 -5.47 11.25 -6.46
C SER A 264 -4.45 12.28 -6.00
N VAL A 265 -4.84 13.12 -5.03
CA VAL A 265 -4.00 14.18 -4.47
C VAL A 265 -3.89 13.99 -2.96
N THR A 266 -2.66 14.06 -2.44
CA THR A 266 -2.38 14.08 -1.01
C THR A 266 -1.85 15.44 -0.58
N ILE A 267 -2.15 15.79 0.66
CA ILE A 267 -1.80 17.06 1.28
C ILE A 267 -0.86 16.69 2.43
N ASP A 268 0.45 16.95 2.34
CA ASP A 268 1.47 16.65 3.37
C ASP A 268 1.38 17.55 4.62
#